data_AF-A0A957YK96-F1
#
_entry.id   AF-A0A957YK96-F1
#
_cell.length_a   1.000
_cell.length_b   1.000
_cell.length_c   1.000
_cell.angle_alpha   90.00
_cell.angle_beta   90.00
_cell.angle_gamma   90.00
#
_symmetry.space_group_name_H-M   'P 1'
#
loop_
_entity.id
_entity.type
_entity.pdbx_description
1 polymer ?
#
loop_
_entity_poly.entity_id
_entity_poly.type
_entity_poly.pdbx_seq_one_letter_code
_entity_poly.pdbx_strand_id
1 'polypeptide(L)' 'IRCQIDDVRSRQIQFGYEVIDPLTGDIFATAYSKHICLDTENKVARMPDYWRHLFGQAAASA' A
#
# COMPACT_ATOMS: atom_id res chain seq x y z
N ILE A 1 -11.09 -2.94 9.31
CA ILE A 1 -10.49 -2.98 7.96
C ILE A 1 -9.02 -3.33 8.15
N ARG A 2 -8.55 -4.42 7.56
CA ARG A 2 -7.11 -4.72 7.48
C ARG A 2 -6.55 -4.00 6.26
N CYS A 3 -5.33 -3.48 6.40
CA CYS A 3 -4.60 -2.86 5.32
C CYS A 3 -3.20 -3.43 5.29
N GLN A 4 -2.75 -3.79 4.09
CA GLN A 4 -1.41 -4.28 3.84
C GLN A 4 -0.85 -3.61 2.59
N ILE A 5 0.45 -3.76 2.38
CA ILE A 5 1.13 -3.25 1.20
C ILE A 5 1.31 -4.42 0.24
N ASP A 6 0.66 -4.37 -0.91
CA ASP A 6 0.68 -5.47 -1.89
C ASP A 6 1.84 -5.35 -2.89
N ASP A 7 2.20 -4.11 -3.29
CA ASP A 7 3.29 -3.83 -4.25
C ASP A 7 3.94 -2.48 -3.94
N VAL A 8 5.26 -2.41 -4.11
CA VAL A 8 6.05 -1.18 -3.95
C VAL A 8 7.00 -1.05 -5.13
N ARG A 9 6.89 0.09 -5.82
CA ARG A 9 7.78 0.48 -6.92
C ARG A 9 8.50 1.78 -6.57
N SER A 10 9.41 2.19 -7.46
CA SER A 10 10.18 3.43 -7.25
C SER A 10 9.32 4.70 -7.13
N ARG A 11 8.11 4.72 -7.69
CA ARG A 11 7.24 5.91 -7.83
C ARG A 11 5.77 5.62 -7.48
N GLN A 12 5.48 4.41 -7.01
CA GLN A 12 4.11 3.95 -6.78
C GLN A 12 4.07 2.98 -5.61
N ILE A 13 2.97 2.98 -4.88
CA ILE A 13 2.61 1.97 -3.89
C ILE A 13 1.18 1.49 -4.13
N GLN A 14 0.94 0.19 -3.90
CA GLN A 14 -0.39 -0.40 -3.85
C GLN A 14 -0.70 -0.84 -2.42
N PHE A 15 -1.85 -0.38 -1.92
CA PHE A 15 -2.42 -0.86 -0.66
C PHE A 15 -3.55 -1.83 -0.95
N GLY A 16 -3.52 -2.98 -0.29
CA GLY A 16 -4.62 -3.94 -0.24
C GLY A 16 -5.48 -3.72 1.00
N TYR A 17 -6.79 -3.92 0.88
CA TYR A 17 -7.75 -3.76 1.96
C TYR A 17 -8.69 -4.95 2.05
N GLU A 18 -8.99 -5.35 3.29
CA GLU A 18 -10.03 -6.33 3.60
C GLU A 18 -10.99 -5.75 4.64
N VAL A 19 -12.29 -5.78 4.32
CA VAL A 19 -13.37 -5.51 5.26
C VAL A 19 -13.76 -6.83 5.90
N ILE A 20 -13.48 -6.97 7.19
CA ILE A 20 -13.66 -8.23 7.92
C ILE A 20 -14.62 -8.06 9.10
N ASP A 21 -15.40 -9.10 9.38
CA ASP A 21 -16.04 -9.28 10.68
C ASP A 21 -14.97 -9.74 11.69
N PRO A 22 -14.71 -9.00 12.78
CA PRO A 22 -13.69 -9.38 13.76
C PRO A 22 -14.09 -10.58 14.63
N LEU A 23 -15.38 -10.92 14.72
CA LEU A 23 -15.88 -12.01 15.55
C LEU A 23 -15.91 -13.34 14.79
N THR A 24 -16.33 -13.32 13.52
CA THR A 24 -16.40 -14.54 12.70
C THR A 24 -15.18 -14.75 11.83
N GLY A 25 -14.47 -13.67 11.49
CA GLY A 25 -13.37 -13.68 10.53
C GLY A 25 -13.82 -13.59 9.07
N ASP A 26 -15.12 -13.46 8.80
CA ASP A 26 -15.64 -13.38 7.44
C ASP A 26 -15.15 -12.12 6.72
N ILE A 27 -14.76 -12.27 5.45
CA ILE A 27 -14.36 -11.16 4.60
C ILE A 27 -15.58 -10.72 3.78
N PHE A 28 -16.10 -9.52 4.06
CA PHE A 28 -17.24 -8.96 3.33
C PHE A 28 -16.83 -8.27 2.03
N ALA A 29 -15.61 -7.74 1.96
CA ALA A 29 -15.11 -7.09 0.76
C ALA A 29 -13.57 -7.06 0.75
N THR A 30 -13.01 -7.12 -0.47
CA THR A 30 -11.61 -6.85 -0.75
C THR A 30 -11.50 -5.67 -1.71
N ALA A 31 -10.49 -4.81 -1.53
CA ALA A 31 -10.23 -3.69 -2.42
C ALA A 31 -8.73 -3.38 -2.48
N TYR A 32 -8.34 -2.55 -3.45
CA TYR A 32 -7.00 -1.98 -3.49
C TYR A 32 -7.02 -0.52 -3.93
N SER A 33 -6.00 0.24 -3.53
CA SER A 33 -5.74 1.58 -4.06
C SER A 33 -4.30 1.67 -4.57
N LYS A 34 -4.11 2.45 -5.65
CA LYS A 34 -2.79 2.72 -6.23
C LYS A 34 -2.46 4.20 -6.05
N HIS A 35 -1.32 4.48 -5.45
CA HIS A 35 -0.86 5.83 -5.17
C HIS A 35 0.42 6.10 -5.95
N ILE A 36 0.45 7.22 -6.66
CA ILE A 36 1.63 7.70 -7.40
C ILE A 36 2.30 8.79 -6.57
N CYS A 37 3.61 8.69 -6.37
CA CYS A 37 4.37 9.73 -5.67
C CYS A 37 4.56 10.94 -6.58
N LEU A 38 4.21 12.11 -6.06
CA LEU A 38 4.41 13.40 -6.72
C LEU A 38 5.36 14.28 -5.91
N ASP A 39 6.05 15.19 -6.56
CA ASP A 39 6.73 16.32 -5.90
C ASP A 39 5.74 17.46 -5.59
N THR A 40 6.23 18.54 -4.99
CA THR A 40 5.43 19.72 -4.66
C THR A 40 4.92 20.49 -5.88
N GLU A 41 5.44 20.19 -7.07
CA GLU A 41 4.98 20.75 -8.35
C GLU A 41 4.01 19.79 -9.08
N ASN A 42 3.55 18.73 -8.41
CA ASN A 42 2.68 17.68 -8.94
C ASN A 42 3.29 16.83 -10.07
N LYS A 43 4.62 16.79 -10.21
CA LYS A 43 5.29 15.91 -11.16
C LYS A 43 5.57 14.56 -10.52
N VAL A 44 5.53 13.49 -11.31
CA VAL A 44 5.83 12.15 -10.81
C VAL A 44 7.28 12.10 -10.31
N ALA A 45 7.44 11.79 -9.04
CA ALA A 45 8.73 11.79 -8.36
C ALA A 45 9.02 10.43 -7.72
N ARG A 46 10.31 10.13 -7.56
CA ARG A 46 10.74 8.92 -6.85
C ARG A 46 10.34 9.03 -5.38
N MET A 47 9.81 7.95 -4.83
CA MET A 47 9.56 7.84 -3.40
C MET A 47 10.87 7.99 -2.62
N PRO A 48 10.89 8.77 -1.52
CA PRO A 48 12.08 8.86 -0.68
C PRO A 48 12.57 7.49 -0.23
N ASP A 49 13.90 7.31 -0.15
CA ASP A 49 14.48 5.99 0.07
C ASP A 49 14.05 5.36 1.39
N TYR A 50 13.89 6.15 2.46
CA TYR A 50 13.36 5.67 3.74
C TYR A 50 12.01 4.95 3.57
N TRP A 51 11.04 5.60 2.91
CA TRP A 51 9.71 5.04 2.68
C TRP A 51 9.76 3.83 1.76
N ARG A 52 10.56 3.88 0.69
CA ARG A 52 10.69 2.75 -0.23
C ARG A 52 11.25 1.50 0.45
N HIS A 53 12.21 1.66 1.36
CA HIS A 53 12.75 0.53 2.14
C HIS A 53 11.72 0.02 3.14
N LEU A 54 11.09 0.91 3.92
CA LEU A 54 10.08 0.53 4.90
C LEU A 54 8.91 -0.22 4.27
N PHE A 55 8.35 0.32 3.19
CA PHE A 55 7.24 -0.30 2.48
C PHE A 55 7.65 -1.56 1.73
N GLY A 56 8.87 -1.59 1.17
CA GLY A 56 9.40 -2.78 0.52
C GLY A 56 9.55 -3.97 1.47
N GLN A 57 9.94 -3.72 2.72
CA GLN A 57 9.99 -4.76 3.77
C GLN A 57 8.59 -5.25 4.14
N ALA A 58 7.62 -4.34 4.25
CA ALA A 58 6.23 -4.70 4.54
C ALA A 58 5.61 -5.55 3.41
N ALA A 59 5.88 -5.21 2.15
CA ALA A 59 5.40 -5.98 1.00
C ALA A 59 6.05 -7.38 0.88
N ALA A 60 7.31 -7.53 1.31
CA ALA A 60 7.99 -8.82 1.31
C ALA A 60 7.53 -9.76 2.43
N SER A 61 6.74 -9.25 3.39
CA SER A 61 6.27 -9.99 4.57
C SER A 61 4.77 -10.34 4.51
N ALA A 62 4.08 -9.94 3.43
CA ALA A 62 2.68 -10.24 3.14
C ALA A 62 2.59 -11.46 2.20
#